data_AF-A0A2M7VDD3-F1
#
_entry.id   AF-A0A2M7VDD3-F1
#
_cell.length_a   1.000
_cell.length_b   1.000
_cell.length_c   1.000
_cell.angle_alpha   90.00
_cell.angle_beta   90.00
_cell.angle_gamma   90.00
#
_symmetry.space_group_name_H-M   'P 1'
#
loop_
_entity.id
_entity.type
_entity.pdbx_description
1 polymer ?
#
loop_
_entity_poly.entity_id
_entity_poly.type
_entity_poly.pdbx_seq_one_letter_code
_entity_poly.pdbx_strand_id
1 'polypeptide(L)'
;MINDNSFLDQQKTENKVEIKRTKEEAQQELMEKFGLKQTWDFQLALQQGKIELAGQWLKHIVENKENFPQYEATWDSWLSDRQRDLELYQQLKNDGTLAKMEHRPLRVTFEELQDKFGFVDTKGFRNALELGKISQAEEWLNYVIENKIHFPHYLPNWDRWLGDRQQELKDAKK
;
A
#
# COMPACT_ATOMS: atom_id res chain seq x y z
N MET A 1 22.91 40.72 54.15
CA MET A 1 22.76 39.26 54.26
C MET A 1 21.28 38.95 54.19
N ILE A 2 20.86 38.26 53.12
CA ILE A 2 19.96 37.08 53.09
C ILE A 2 18.61 37.23 53.83
N ASN A 3 17.42 36.99 53.28
CA ASN A 3 16.99 36.46 51.99
C ASN A 3 15.52 36.84 51.74
N ASP A 4 15.22 36.99 50.45
CA ASP A 4 13.90 36.92 49.82
C ASP A 4 13.16 35.63 50.20
N ASN A 5 11.86 35.76 50.47
CA ASN A 5 10.89 34.69 50.31
C ASN A 5 9.50 35.30 50.11
N SER A 6 9.26 35.77 48.90
CA SER A 6 7.90 35.94 48.36
C SER A 6 8.00 35.81 46.84
N PHE A 7 8.05 34.57 46.36
CA PHE A 7 7.88 34.30 44.94
C PHE A 7 6.86 33.20 44.76
N LEU A 8 5.61 33.66 44.70
CA LEU A 8 4.59 33.25 43.73
C LEU A 8 4.58 31.75 43.41
N ASP A 9 3.62 31.11 44.08
CA ASP A 9 2.74 30.07 43.57
C ASP A 9 2.41 30.31 42.08
N GLN A 10 3.21 29.73 41.19
CA GLN A 10 2.87 29.59 39.78
C GLN A 10 2.72 28.10 39.51
N GLN A 11 1.45 27.70 39.47
CA GLN A 11 0.96 26.47 38.89
C GLN A 11 1.69 26.19 37.58
N LYS A 12 2.61 25.22 37.61
CA LYS A 12 3.10 24.54 36.42
C LYS A 12 1.93 23.71 35.90
N THR A 13 1.13 24.29 35.03
CA THR A 13 0.30 23.52 34.10
C THR A 13 1.28 22.79 33.19
N GLU A 14 1.58 21.54 33.54
CA GLU A 14 2.25 20.59 32.65
C GLU A 14 1.31 20.34 31.47
N ASN A 15 1.35 21.22 30.47
CA ASN A 15 1.03 20.85 29.11
C ASN A 15 2.10 19.83 28.70
N LYS A 16 1.87 18.55 28.99
CA LYS A 16 2.50 17.45 28.25
C LYS A 16 2.09 17.65 26.81
N VAL A 17 2.91 18.36 26.04
CA VAL A 17 2.88 18.27 24.59
C VAL A 17 3.22 16.82 24.29
N GLU A 18 2.20 16.01 24.07
CA GLU A 18 2.35 14.66 23.57
C GLU A 18 3.02 14.81 22.19
N ILE A 19 4.35 14.65 22.17
CA ILE A 19 5.13 14.73 20.93
C ILE A 19 4.72 13.49 20.12
N LYS A 20 3.69 13.65 19.28
CA LYS A 20 3.31 12.63 18.31
C LYS A 20 4.53 12.38 17.44
N ARG A 21 4.97 11.12 17.42
CA ARG A 21 6.07 10.66 16.58
C ARG A 21 5.83 11.05 15.13
N THR A 22 6.88 11.45 14.41
CA THR A 22 6.75 11.81 13.00
C THR A 22 6.67 10.57 12.12
N LYS A 23 6.07 10.73 10.93
CA LYS A 23 6.03 9.68 9.90
C LYS A 23 7.44 9.24 9.51
N GLU A 24 8.37 10.18 9.40
CA GLU A 24 9.75 9.97 9.00
C GLU A 24 10.48 9.08 10.03
N GLU A 25 10.32 9.36 11.33
CA GLU A 25 10.90 8.54 12.40
C GLU A 25 10.30 7.13 12.45
N ALA A 26 9.00 7.00 12.21
CA ALA A 26 8.33 5.71 12.15
C ALA A 26 8.83 4.88 10.95
N GLN A 27 8.97 5.52 9.78
CA GLN A 27 9.51 4.89 8.58
C GLN A 27 10.99 4.48 8.73
N GLN A 28 11.79 5.31 9.37
CA GLN A 28 13.20 5.02 9.63
C GLN A 28 13.35 3.79 10.53
N GLU A 29 12.55 3.68 11.59
CA GLU A 29 12.53 2.48 12.44
C GLU A 29 12.19 1.21 11.65
N LEU A 30 11.18 1.28 10.77
CA LEU A 30 10.79 0.12 9.97
C LEU A 30 11.90 -0.29 8.99
N MET A 31 12.60 0.68 8.40
CA MET A 31 13.78 0.43 7.57
C MET A 31 14.91 -0.23 8.38
N GLU A 32 15.20 0.26 9.58
CA GLU A 32 16.28 -0.29 10.42
C GLU A 32 15.98 -1.70 10.92
N LYS A 33 14.73 -1.97 11.33
CA LYS A 33 14.35 -3.27 11.89
C LYS A 33 14.12 -4.35 10.85
N PHE A 34 13.53 -3.99 9.72
CA PHE A 34 13.03 -4.96 8.75
C PHE A 34 13.60 -4.77 7.33
N GLY A 35 14.26 -3.65 7.05
CA GLY A 35 14.62 -3.25 5.69
C GLY A 35 13.42 -2.85 4.83
N LEU A 36 12.26 -2.61 5.44
CA LEU A 36 10.99 -2.31 4.77
C LEU A 36 10.45 -0.98 5.30
N LYS A 37 10.57 0.10 4.53
CA LYS A 37 10.18 1.44 4.99
C LYS A 37 8.69 1.70 4.86
N GLN A 38 8.06 1.12 3.84
CA GLN A 38 6.70 1.44 3.42
C GLN A 38 5.98 0.25 2.79
N THR A 39 4.69 0.44 2.49
CA THR A 39 3.82 -0.59 1.90
C THR A 39 4.38 -1.23 0.62
N TRP A 40 5.06 -0.45 -0.23
CA TRP A 40 5.65 -1.00 -1.46
C TRP A 40 6.80 -1.97 -1.17
N ASP A 41 7.60 -1.72 -0.13
CA ASP A 41 8.67 -2.63 0.27
C ASP A 41 8.08 -3.92 0.83
N PHE A 42 7.01 -3.80 1.63
CA PHE A 42 6.23 -4.93 2.13
C PHE A 42 5.72 -5.80 0.97
N GLN A 43 5.12 -5.21 -0.05
CA GLN A 43 4.62 -5.97 -1.21
C GLN A 43 5.74 -6.61 -2.02
N LEU A 44 6.87 -5.93 -2.19
CA LEU A 44 8.05 -6.51 -2.84
C LEU A 44 8.61 -7.69 -2.04
N ALA A 45 8.65 -7.59 -0.71
CA ALA A 45 9.06 -8.69 0.16
C ALA A 45 8.14 -9.91 0.00
N LEU A 46 6.81 -9.69 -0.09
CA LEU A 46 5.84 -10.76 -0.37
C LEU A 46 6.11 -11.43 -1.72
N GLN A 47 6.32 -10.65 -2.79
CA GLN A 47 6.68 -11.17 -4.10
C GLN A 47 7.94 -12.04 -4.04
N GLN A 48 8.97 -11.60 -3.32
CA GLN A 48 10.22 -12.34 -3.13
C GLN A 48 10.09 -13.57 -2.22
N GLY A 49 8.90 -13.92 -1.75
CA GLY A 49 8.67 -15.06 -0.85
C GLY A 49 9.10 -14.82 0.59
N LYS A 50 9.49 -13.58 0.96
CA LYS A 50 9.84 -13.17 2.33
C LYS A 50 8.60 -12.90 3.17
N ILE A 51 7.65 -13.84 3.15
CA ILE A 51 6.33 -13.72 3.79
C ILE A 51 6.47 -13.59 5.31
N GLU A 52 7.39 -14.35 5.93
CA GLU A 52 7.64 -14.27 7.37
C GLU A 52 8.16 -12.88 7.80
N LEU A 53 9.10 -12.31 7.04
CA LEU A 53 9.61 -10.95 7.27
C LEU A 53 8.48 -9.91 7.16
N ALA A 54 7.65 -10.02 6.11
CA ALA A 54 6.50 -9.15 5.90
C ALA A 54 5.48 -9.28 7.05
N GLY A 55 5.27 -10.50 7.56
CA GLY A 55 4.42 -10.77 8.72
C GLY A 55 4.94 -10.14 10.01
N GLN A 56 6.25 -10.23 10.26
CA GLN A 56 6.88 -9.58 11.42
C GLN A 56 6.78 -8.06 11.34
N TRP A 57 6.99 -7.48 10.15
CA TRP A 57 6.81 -6.06 9.91
C TRP A 57 5.38 -5.59 10.22
N LEU A 58 4.37 -6.30 9.71
CA LEU A 58 2.97 -5.95 9.95
C LEU A 58 2.62 -6.09 11.44
N LYS A 59 3.06 -7.18 12.08
CA LYS A 59 2.85 -7.42 13.50
C LYS A 59 3.43 -6.28 14.36
N HIS A 60 4.65 -5.85 14.05
CA HIS A 60 5.30 -4.75 14.76
C HIS A 60 4.50 -3.45 14.67
N ILE A 61 3.93 -3.14 13.50
CA ILE A 61 3.07 -1.97 13.32
C ILE A 61 1.78 -2.07 14.14
N VAL A 62 1.15 -3.24 14.15
CA VAL A 62 -0.07 -3.50 14.92
C VAL A 62 0.18 -3.36 16.42
N GLU A 63 1.26 -3.94 16.93
CA GLU A 63 1.63 -3.88 18.35
C GLU A 63 2.00 -2.47 18.82
N ASN A 64 2.38 -1.59 17.89
CA ASN A 64 2.83 -0.23 18.17
C ASN A 64 1.99 0.80 17.41
N LYS A 65 0.69 0.55 17.21
CA LYS A 65 -0.23 1.35 16.38
C LYS A 65 -0.07 2.86 16.54
N GLU A 66 0.02 3.35 17.78
CA GLU A 66 0.13 4.78 18.11
C GLU A 66 1.40 5.45 17.57
N ASN A 67 2.44 4.68 17.30
CA ASN A 67 3.71 5.15 16.72
C ASN A 67 3.68 5.28 15.19
N PHE A 68 2.58 4.91 14.54
CA PHE A 68 2.45 4.88 13.07
C PHE A 68 1.33 5.81 12.58
N PRO A 69 1.48 7.14 12.74
CA PRO A 69 0.44 8.12 12.39
C PRO A 69 0.07 8.09 10.91
N GLN A 70 0.96 7.63 10.03
CA GLN A 70 0.69 7.54 8.59
C GLN A 70 -0.45 6.58 8.22
N TYR A 71 -0.88 5.71 9.12
CA TYR A 71 -1.97 4.76 8.89
C TYR A 71 -3.23 5.10 9.68
N GLU A 72 -3.18 6.06 10.61
CA GLU A 72 -4.25 6.37 11.58
C GLU A 72 -5.60 6.60 10.89
N ALA A 73 -5.64 7.46 9.87
CA ALA A 73 -6.85 7.81 9.14
C ALA A 73 -7.48 6.65 8.34
N THR A 74 -6.72 5.58 8.08
CA THR A 74 -7.13 4.45 7.23
C THR A 74 -6.88 3.11 7.91
N TRP A 75 -6.79 3.08 9.24
CA TRP A 75 -6.24 1.94 9.98
C TRP A 75 -6.91 0.62 9.63
N ASP A 76 -8.25 0.57 9.71
CA ASP A 76 -9.00 -0.67 9.54
C ASP A 76 -8.91 -1.21 8.10
N SER A 77 -9.07 -0.33 7.10
CA SER A 77 -8.95 -0.72 5.70
C SER A 77 -7.52 -1.10 5.33
N TRP A 78 -6.53 -0.32 5.78
CA TRP A 78 -5.13 -0.60 5.57
C TRP A 78 -4.71 -1.94 6.19
N LEU A 79 -5.09 -2.21 7.43
CA LEU A 79 -4.75 -3.46 8.11
C LEU A 79 -5.43 -4.65 7.43
N SER A 80 -6.72 -4.53 7.09
CA SER A 80 -7.44 -5.57 6.36
C SER A 80 -6.78 -5.91 5.02
N ASP A 81 -6.33 -4.90 4.27
CA ASP A 81 -5.63 -5.11 3.01
C ASP A 81 -4.29 -5.83 3.20
N ARG A 82 -3.50 -5.46 4.23
CA ARG A 82 -2.20 -6.10 4.51
C ARG A 82 -2.34 -7.54 5.01
N GLN A 83 -3.38 -7.84 5.78
CA GLN A 83 -3.70 -9.22 6.17
C GLN A 83 -4.10 -10.07 4.96
N ARG A 84 -4.97 -9.53 4.08
CA ARG A 84 -5.36 -10.20 2.83
C ARG A 84 -4.15 -10.46 1.92
N ASP A 85 -3.22 -9.51 1.84
CA ASP A 85 -1.97 -9.69 1.10
C ASP A 85 -1.16 -10.88 1.68
N LEU A 86 -0.98 -10.96 3.00
CA LEU A 86 -0.26 -12.09 3.61
C LEU A 86 -0.92 -13.44 3.30
N GLU A 87 -2.25 -13.51 3.43
CA GLU A 87 -3.02 -14.73 3.13
C GLU A 87 -2.87 -15.15 1.67
N LEU A 88 -3.03 -14.21 0.75
CA LEU A 88 -2.87 -14.44 -0.69
C LEU A 88 -1.47 -14.98 -1.00
N TYR A 89 -0.42 -14.32 -0.52
CA TYR A 89 0.95 -14.74 -0.83
C TYR A 89 1.31 -16.06 -0.17
N GLN A 90 0.73 -16.38 0.98
CA GLN A 90 0.87 -17.71 1.58
C GLN A 90 0.21 -18.79 0.71
N GLN A 91 -0.97 -18.51 0.13
CA GLN A 91 -1.63 -19.42 -0.81
C GLN A 91 -0.79 -19.61 -2.08
N LEU A 92 -0.31 -18.51 -2.69
CA LEU A 92 0.56 -18.55 -3.88
C LEU A 92 1.88 -19.28 -3.63
N LYS A 93 2.42 -19.20 -2.40
CA LYS A 93 3.59 -19.99 -2.00
C LYS A 93 3.25 -21.48 -1.92
N ASN A 94 2.10 -21.82 -1.33
CA ASN A 94 1.67 -23.20 -1.13
C ASN A 94 1.33 -23.92 -2.44
N ASP A 95 0.77 -23.22 -3.43
CA ASP A 95 0.42 -23.79 -4.75
C ASP A 95 1.56 -23.73 -5.79
N GLY A 96 2.71 -23.13 -5.42
CA GLY A 96 3.88 -22.98 -6.27
C GLY A 96 3.78 -21.88 -7.33
N THR A 97 2.70 -21.10 -7.37
CA THR A 97 2.53 -19.97 -8.29
C THR A 97 3.51 -18.86 -7.99
N LEU A 98 3.82 -18.61 -6.71
CA LEU A 98 4.74 -17.56 -6.30
C LEU A 98 6.14 -17.74 -6.91
N ALA A 99 6.60 -18.99 -7.05
CA ALA A 99 7.89 -19.30 -7.68
C ALA A 99 7.92 -19.02 -9.18
N LYS A 100 6.75 -18.91 -9.83
CA LYS A 100 6.58 -18.58 -11.24
C LYS A 100 6.33 -17.09 -11.47
N MET A 101 6.07 -16.33 -10.40
CA MET A 101 5.84 -14.89 -10.49
C MET A 101 7.16 -14.17 -10.69
N GLU A 102 7.21 -13.32 -11.71
CA GLU A 102 8.33 -12.39 -11.86
C GLU A 102 8.23 -11.30 -10.79
N HIS A 103 9.29 -11.13 -9.99
CA HIS A 103 9.32 -10.14 -8.92
C HIS A 103 9.65 -8.77 -9.51
N ARG A 104 8.65 -7.89 -9.60
CA ARG A 104 8.82 -6.57 -10.21
C ARG A 104 8.35 -5.48 -9.27
N PRO A 105 9.18 -4.44 -9.03
CA PRO A 105 8.71 -3.25 -8.32
C PRO A 105 7.53 -2.62 -9.07
N LEU A 106 6.55 -2.10 -8.34
CA LEU A 106 5.36 -1.46 -8.93
C LEU A 106 5.73 -0.39 -9.98
N ARG A 107 6.78 0.39 -9.71
CA ARG A 107 7.27 1.42 -10.61
C ARG A 107 7.54 0.88 -12.03
N VAL A 108 8.13 -0.31 -12.14
CA VAL A 108 8.43 -0.94 -13.43
C VAL A 108 7.13 -1.28 -14.16
N THR A 109 6.13 -1.82 -13.44
CA THR A 109 4.82 -2.12 -14.02
C THR A 109 4.07 -0.86 -14.47
N PHE A 110 4.26 0.26 -13.76
CA PHE A 110 3.66 1.54 -14.13
C PHE A 110 4.34 2.16 -15.35
N GLU A 111 5.68 2.14 -15.41
CA GLU A 111 6.43 2.59 -16.59
C GLU A 111 6.01 1.79 -17.83
N GLU A 112 5.89 0.46 -17.71
CA GLU A 112 5.41 -0.41 -18.78
C GLU A 112 4.00 -0.06 -19.29
N LEU A 113 3.05 0.16 -18.37
CA LEU A 113 1.68 0.54 -18.75
C LEU A 113 1.63 1.96 -19.35
N GLN A 114 2.43 2.89 -18.83
CA GLN A 114 2.56 4.25 -19.37
C GLN A 114 3.07 4.22 -20.80
N ASP A 115 4.11 3.44 -21.08
CA ASP A 115 4.73 3.37 -22.41
C ASP A 115 3.81 2.70 -23.43
N LYS A 116 3.08 1.65 -23.03
CA LYS A 116 2.17 0.91 -23.92
C LYS A 116 0.84 1.64 -24.17
N PHE A 117 0.26 2.21 -23.12
CA PHE A 117 -1.14 2.67 -23.15
C PHE A 117 -1.31 4.14 -22.80
N GLY A 118 -0.24 4.84 -22.42
CA GLY A 118 -0.31 6.25 -22.04
C GLY A 118 -0.90 6.50 -20.64
N PHE A 119 -1.20 5.45 -19.88
CA PHE A 119 -1.65 5.55 -18.49
C PHE A 119 -1.37 4.27 -17.70
N VAL A 120 -1.27 4.42 -16.37
CA VAL A 120 -0.70 3.39 -15.48
C VAL A 120 -1.69 2.68 -14.58
N ASP A 121 -2.91 3.21 -14.46
CA ASP A 121 -3.84 2.78 -13.42
C ASP A 121 -5.32 2.87 -13.86
N THR A 122 -6.18 2.46 -12.93
CA THR A 122 -7.63 2.51 -13.07
C THR A 122 -8.16 3.93 -13.30
N LYS A 123 -7.50 4.96 -12.77
CA LYS A 123 -7.93 6.35 -12.98
C LYS A 123 -7.68 6.75 -14.42
N GLY A 124 -6.50 6.43 -14.95
CA GLY A 124 -6.18 6.62 -16.36
C GLY A 124 -7.10 5.84 -17.29
N PHE A 125 -7.43 4.60 -16.94
CA PHE A 125 -8.42 3.80 -17.66
C PHE A 125 -9.78 4.50 -17.75
N ARG A 126 -10.32 4.99 -16.62
CA ARG A 126 -11.61 5.71 -16.62
C ARG A 126 -11.55 6.99 -17.43
N ASN A 127 -10.47 7.76 -17.31
CA ASN A 127 -10.26 8.96 -18.12
C ASN A 127 -10.23 8.62 -19.62
N ALA A 128 -9.62 7.49 -20.00
CA ALA A 128 -9.60 7.06 -21.39
C ALA A 128 -11.02 6.73 -21.89
N LEU A 129 -11.85 6.09 -21.06
CA LEU A 129 -13.27 5.87 -21.37
C LEU A 129 -14.03 7.19 -21.56
N GLU A 130 -13.87 8.14 -20.63
CA GLU A 130 -14.51 9.47 -20.69
C GLU A 130 -14.12 10.26 -21.94
N LEU A 131 -12.87 10.11 -22.40
CA LEU A 131 -12.35 10.75 -23.60
C LEU A 131 -12.70 10.00 -24.90
N GLY A 132 -13.49 8.92 -24.83
CA GLY A 132 -13.88 8.12 -25.99
C GLY A 132 -12.77 7.23 -26.56
N LYS A 133 -11.65 7.05 -25.83
CA LYS A 133 -10.52 6.18 -26.22
C LYS A 133 -10.79 4.72 -25.85
N ILE A 134 -11.94 4.20 -26.28
CA ILE A 134 -12.46 2.89 -25.84
C ILE A 134 -11.52 1.75 -26.20
N SER A 135 -10.99 1.72 -27.43
CA SER A 135 -10.06 0.68 -27.88
C SER A 135 -8.80 0.63 -27.01
N GLN A 136 -8.23 1.80 -26.67
CA GLN A 136 -7.04 1.90 -25.83
C GLN A 136 -7.32 1.40 -24.39
N ALA A 137 -8.49 1.73 -23.84
CA ALA A 137 -8.91 1.25 -22.53
C ALA A 137 -9.14 -0.27 -22.51
N GLU A 138 -9.73 -0.82 -23.57
CA GLU A 138 -9.94 -2.25 -23.75
C GLU A 138 -8.61 -3.01 -23.88
N GLU A 139 -7.68 -2.52 -24.70
CA GLU A 139 -6.34 -3.10 -24.84
C GLU A 139 -5.59 -3.12 -23.50
N TRP A 140 -5.66 -2.03 -22.74
CA TRP A 140 -5.08 -1.97 -21.40
C TRP A 140 -5.68 -3.01 -20.46
N LEU A 141 -7.03 -3.13 -20.43
CA LEU A 141 -7.71 -4.09 -19.56
C LEU A 141 -7.35 -5.53 -19.93
N ASN A 142 -7.34 -5.85 -21.22
CA ASN A 142 -6.95 -7.17 -21.73
C ASN A 142 -5.50 -7.49 -21.37
N TYR A 143 -4.59 -6.52 -21.52
CA TYR A 143 -3.19 -6.69 -21.13
C TYR A 143 -3.03 -7.05 -19.66
N VAL A 144 -3.75 -6.35 -18.77
CA VAL A 144 -3.73 -6.64 -17.32
C VAL A 144 -4.31 -8.02 -17.02
N ILE A 145 -5.33 -8.47 -17.74
CA ILE A 145 -5.93 -9.81 -17.59
C ILE A 145 -4.93 -10.90 -18.01
N GLU A 146 -4.33 -10.77 -19.19
CA GLU A 146 -3.38 -11.74 -19.73
C GLU A 146 -2.12 -11.85 -18.86
N ASN A 147 -1.73 -10.74 -18.24
CA ASN A 147 -0.54 -10.62 -17.40
C ASN A 147 -0.91 -10.50 -15.91
N LYS A 148 -2.05 -11.10 -15.49
CA LYS A 148 -2.61 -10.99 -14.12
C LYS A 148 -1.55 -11.12 -13.02
N ILE A 149 -0.67 -12.11 -13.14
CA ILE A 149 0.39 -12.39 -12.14
C ILE A 149 1.45 -11.29 -12.04
N HIS A 150 1.60 -10.46 -13.07
CA HIS A 150 2.53 -9.33 -13.10
C HIS A 150 1.93 -8.05 -12.49
N PHE A 151 0.65 -8.06 -12.15
CA PHE A 151 -0.04 -6.93 -11.50
C PHE A 151 -0.54 -7.31 -10.10
N PRO A 152 0.37 -7.59 -9.16
CA PRO A 152 0.03 -8.14 -7.85
C PRO A 152 -0.85 -7.22 -7.01
N HIS A 153 -0.82 -5.91 -7.25
CA HIS A 153 -1.68 -4.94 -6.56
C HIS A 153 -3.17 -5.07 -6.89
N TYR A 154 -3.53 -5.78 -7.96
CA TYR A 154 -4.93 -6.09 -8.28
C TYR A 154 -5.38 -7.46 -7.75
N LEU A 155 -4.45 -8.37 -7.44
CA LEU A 155 -4.77 -9.74 -7.06
C LEU A 155 -5.66 -9.86 -5.80
N PRO A 156 -5.46 -9.09 -4.71
CA PRO A 156 -6.26 -9.23 -3.50
C PRO A 156 -7.76 -9.00 -3.71
N ASN A 157 -8.13 -8.22 -4.73
CA ASN A 157 -9.51 -7.87 -5.03
C ASN A 157 -9.85 -8.18 -6.50
N TRP A 158 -9.19 -9.18 -7.11
CA TRP A 158 -9.20 -9.39 -8.55
C TRP A 158 -10.61 -9.46 -9.15
N ASP A 159 -11.47 -10.32 -8.60
CA ASP A 159 -12.79 -10.58 -9.18
C ASP A 159 -13.69 -9.33 -9.14
N ARG A 160 -13.67 -8.61 -8.02
CA ARG A 160 -14.40 -7.36 -7.86
C ARG A 160 -13.82 -6.29 -8.79
N TRP A 161 -12.50 -6.11 -8.79
CA TRP A 161 -11.83 -5.11 -9.63
C TRP A 161 -12.11 -5.37 -11.11
N LEU A 162 -11.99 -6.61 -11.56
CA LEU A 162 -12.25 -7.01 -12.95
C LEU A 162 -13.71 -6.78 -13.33
N GLY A 163 -14.65 -7.16 -12.45
CA GLY A 163 -16.08 -6.93 -12.67
C GLY A 163 -16.39 -5.45 -12.86
N ASP A 164 -15.86 -4.57 -12.01
CA ASP A 164 -16.04 -3.12 -12.13
C ASP A 164 -15.48 -2.60 -13.46
N ARG A 165 -14.26 -3.00 -13.86
CA ARG A 165 -13.63 -2.52 -15.12
C ARG A 165 -14.36 -3.02 -16.36
N GLN A 166 -14.82 -4.27 -16.36
CA GLN A 166 -15.62 -4.82 -17.45
C GLN A 166 -16.97 -4.11 -17.58
N GLN A 167 -17.59 -3.76 -16.45
CA GLN A 167 -18.85 -3.02 -16.47
C GLN A 167 -18.65 -1.59 -16.99
N GLU A 168 -17.63 -0.87 -16.51
CA GLU A 168 -17.28 0.46 -17.01
C GLU A 168 -17.02 0.45 -18.53
N LEU A 169 -16.30 -0.56 -19.04
CA LEU A 169 -16.06 -0.70 -20.48
C LEU A 169 -17.35 -0.98 -21.27
N LYS A 170 -18.25 -1.83 -20.74
CA LYS A 170 -19.56 -2.10 -21.36
C LYS A 170 -20.41 -0.84 -21.42
N ASP A 171 -20.41 -0.04 -20.37
CA ASP A 171 -21.21 1.18 -20.31
C ASP A 171 -20.67 2.27 -21.24
N ALA A 172 -19.35 2.37 -21.42
CA ALA A 172 -18.74 3.30 -22.37
C ALA A 172 -18.90 2.90 -23.85
N LYS A 173 -19.28 1.65 -24.14
CA LYS A 173 -19.57 1.14 -25.49
C LYS A 173 -21.03 1.34 -25.93
N LYS A 174 -21.91 1.75 -25.02
CA LYS A 174 -23.32 2.03 -25.30
C LYS A 174 -23.49 3.44 -25.87
#